data_AF-W1EZ59-F1
#
_entry.id   AF-W1EZ59-F1
#
_cell.length_a   1.000
_cell.length_b   1.000
_cell.length_c   1.000
_cell.angle_alpha   90.00
_cell.angle_beta   90.00
_cell.angle_gamma   90.00
#
_symmetry.space_group_name_H-M   'P 1'
#
loop_
_entity.id
_entity.type
_entity.pdbx_description
1 polymer ?
#
loop_
_entity_poly.entity_id
_entity_poly.type
_entity_poly.pdbx_seq_one_letter_code
_entity_poly.pdbx_strand_id
1 'polypeptide(L)'
;MTGKTLILDDAAIAGLEYTLPKNWQQLWMETTPGWLNSLQLKRFSASRNLIIDIDPDFPWQLTALDGYGANLTLVTDHKWGVWSGSANLNAAAATFNRVDVRRPSLALTANSSTVNISELSAFTEKGILEATASVSQTPQRQTHISLNGRGVPVNILQQWGWPKLPLTGDGNIQLTASGDIQANVPLKPTVSGQLHAVNAAKQQVTQTMNAGIVSSGEVTSTEPVR
;
A
#
# COMPACT_ATOMS: atom_id res chain seq x y z
N MET A 1 15.85 10.14 -30.73
CA MET A 1 16.30 8.73 -30.73
C MET A 1 15.10 7.90 -30.33
N THR A 2 14.70 6.92 -31.13
CA THR A 2 13.54 6.04 -30.85
C THR A 2 13.91 5.07 -29.73
N GLY A 3 13.26 5.19 -28.57
CA GLY A 3 13.48 4.27 -27.45
C GLY A 3 13.02 2.84 -27.80
N LYS A 4 13.63 1.84 -27.16
CA LYS A 4 13.41 0.42 -27.42
C LYS A 4 12.57 -0.24 -26.34
N THR A 5 11.92 -1.35 -26.69
CA THR A 5 11.32 -2.27 -25.70
C THR A 5 12.35 -3.32 -25.32
N LEU A 6 12.67 -3.39 -24.03
CA LEU A 6 13.44 -4.48 -23.45
C LEU A 6 12.47 -5.57 -22.96
N ILE A 7 12.59 -6.77 -23.51
CA ILE A 7 11.81 -7.93 -23.10
C ILE A 7 12.75 -8.92 -22.43
N LEU A 8 12.47 -9.27 -21.19
CA LEU A 8 13.15 -10.31 -20.45
C LEU A 8 12.20 -11.49 -20.30
N ASP A 9 12.59 -12.64 -20.83
CA ASP A 9 11.82 -13.87 -20.66
C ASP A 9 11.83 -14.31 -19.18
N ASP A 10 12.99 -14.17 -18.56
CA ASP A 10 13.25 -14.54 -17.17
C ASP A 10 14.08 -13.47 -16.48
N ALA A 11 13.52 -12.87 -15.43
CA ALA A 11 14.22 -11.96 -14.55
C ALA A 11 14.13 -12.48 -13.11
N ALA A 12 15.27 -12.63 -12.45
CA ALA A 12 15.35 -13.09 -11.08
C ALA A 12 16.19 -12.12 -10.24
N ILE A 13 15.70 -11.79 -9.05
CA ILE A 13 16.44 -11.03 -8.03
C ILE A 13 16.44 -11.86 -6.75
N ALA A 14 17.62 -12.26 -6.29
CA ALA A 14 17.75 -13.09 -5.10
C ALA A 14 18.84 -12.56 -4.17
N GLY A 15 18.53 -12.53 -2.87
CA GLY A 15 19.47 -12.09 -1.84
C GLY A 15 19.89 -10.62 -1.98
N LEU A 16 19.06 -9.79 -2.61
CA LEU A 16 19.31 -8.35 -2.68
C LEU A 16 19.16 -7.75 -1.29
N GLU A 17 20.17 -7.04 -0.83
CA GLU A 17 20.07 -6.15 0.32
C GLU A 17 20.20 -4.71 -0.19
N TYR A 18 19.10 -3.96 -0.14
CA TYR A 18 19.05 -2.63 -0.72
C TYR A 18 18.37 -1.63 0.19
N THR A 19 19.14 -0.60 0.57
CA THR A 19 18.61 0.62 1.17
C THR A 19 18.35 1.61 0.04
N LEU A 20 17.10 2.03 -0.11
CA LEU A 20 16.69 2.99 -1.11
C LEU A 20 17.41 4.33 -0.87
N PRO A 21 17.88 5.00 -1.94
CA PRO A 21 18.42 6.35 -1.80
C PRO A 21 17.32 7.30 -1.33
N LYS A 22 17.69 8.34 -0.59
CA LYS A 22 16.74 9.32 -0.03
C LYS A 22 15.77 9.92 -1.06
N ASN A 23 16.20 10.04 -2.32
CA ASN A 23 15.41 10.59 -3.42
C ASN A 23 14.75 9.54 -4.32
N TRP A 24 14.60 8.28 -3.88
CA TRP A 24 14.07 7.21 -4.74
C TRP A 24 12.69 7.52 -5.30
N GLN A 25 11.82 8.20 -4.53
CA GLN A 25 10.49 8.61 -4.98
C GLN A 25 10.56 9.57 -6.18
N GLN A 26 11.53 10.50 -6.15
CA GLN A 26 11.80 11.39 -7.28
C GLN A 26 12.33 10.61 -8.47
N LEU A 27 13.31 9.71 -8.26
CA LEU A 27 13.87 8.87 -9.33
C LEU A 27 12.81 7.97 -9.99
N TRP A 28 11.81 7.52 -9.23
CA TRP A 28 10.69 6.74 -9.76
C TRP A 28 9.79 7.55 -10.69
N MET A 29 9.69 8.87 -10.47
CA MET A 29 8.91 9.78 -11.32
C MET A 29 9.68 10.27 -12.56
N GLU A 30 11.01 10.12 -12.58
CA GLU A 30 11.84 10.50 -13.71
C GLU A 30 11.61 9.57 -14.91
N THR A 31 11.80 10.12 -16.12
CA THR A 31 11.76 9.32 -17.33
C THR A 31 12.95 8.38 -17.37
N THR A 32 12.74 7.15 -17.82
CA THR A 32 13.83 6.19 -18.05
C THR A 32 14.86 6.74 -19.04
N PRO A 33 16.10 6.20 -19.04
CA PRO A 33 17.12 6.57 -20.02
C PRO A 33 16.58 6.48 -21.45
N GLY A 34 17.02 7.39 -22.33
CA GLY A 34 16.43 7.55 -23.67
C GLY A 34 16.45 6.30 -24.57
N TRP A 35 17.23 5.27 -24.22
CA TRP A 35 17.22 3.99 -24.92
C TRP A 35 16.06 3.08 -24.52
N LEU A 36 15.47 3.23 -23.33
CA LEU A 36 14.46 2.33 -22.76
C LEU A 36 13.07 2.97 -22.81
N ASN A 37 12.28 2.64 -23.82
CA ASN A 37 10.89 3.09 -23.92
C ASN A 37 9.94 2.19 -23.11
N SER A 38 10.20 0.88 -23.09
CA SER A 38 9.36 -0.09 -22.37
C SER A 38 10.18 -1.26 -21.83
N LEU A 39 9.72 -1.82 -20.72
CA LEU A 39 10.31 -2.99 -20.05
C LEU A 39 9.20 -4.00 -19.78
N GLN A 40 9.37 -5.20 -20.33
CA GLN A 40 8.46 -6.32 -20.15
C GLN A 40 9.19 -7.52 -19.54
N LEU A 41 8.60 -8.12 -18.52
CA LEU A 41 9.07 -9.36 -17.89
C LEU A 41 8.03 -10.44 -18.12
N LYS A 42 8.36 -11.50 -18.87
CA LYS A 42 7.42 -12.63 -19.02
C LYS A 42 7.29 -13.40 -17.71
N ARG A 43 8.42 -13.66 -17.06
CA ARG A 43 8.49 -14.24 -15.72
C ARG A 43 9.44 -13.44 -14.85
N PHE A 44 8.98 -13.11 -13.66
CA PHE A 44 9.77 -12.47 -12.62
C PHE A 44 9.78 -13.33 -11.37
N SER A 45 10.95 -13.48 -10.75
CA SER A 45 11.06 -14.04 -9.41
C SER A 45 11.90 -13.15 -8.51
N ALA A 46 11.45 -13.02 -7.27
CA ALA A 46 12.18 -12.41 -6.18
C ALA A 46 12.36 -13.47 -5.10
N SER A 47 13.55 -13.59 -4.51
CA SER A 47 13.72 -14.41 -3.33
C SER A 47 14.62 -13.83 -2.26
N ARG A 48 14.14 -13.86 -1.01
CA ARG A 48 14.91 -13.50 0.19
C ARG A 48 15.58 -12.12 0.11
N ASN A 49 14.86 -11.14 -0.40
CA ASN A 49 15.40 -9.79 -0.51
C ASN A 49 15.11 -8.97 0.76
N LEU A 50 15.98 -8.01 1.06
CA LEU A 50 15.82 -6.99 2.08
C LEU A 50 15.74 -5.63 1.38
N ILE A 51 14.62 -4.94 1.54
CA ILE A 51 14.42 -3.60 0.99
C ILE A 51 14.09 -2.66 2.14
N ILE A 52 14.80 -1.54 2.20
CA ILE A 52 14.68 -0.55 3.28
C ILE A 52 14.46 0.83 2.67
N ASP A 53 13.43 1.52 3.13
CA ASP A 53 13.24 2.94 2.96
C ASP A 53 13.56 3.66 4.27
N ILE A 54 14.36 4.70 4.15
CA ILE A 54 14.88 5.50 5.27
C ILE A 54 14.28 6.90 5.30
N ASP A 55 13.21 7.16 4.53
CA ASP A 55 12.44 8.39 4.65
C ASP A 55 11.98 8.58 6.11
N PRO A 56 12.41 9.65 6.80
CA PRO A 56 12.05 9.85 8.21
C PRO A 56 10.55 10.08 8.43
N ASP A 57 9.81 10.53 7.41
CA ASP A 57 8.39 10.81 7.51
C ASP A 57 7.55 9.53 7.43
N PHE A 58 8.03 8.52 6.69
CA PHE A 58 7.38 7.22 6.56
C PHE A 58 8.41 6.10 6.29
N PRO A 59 9.21 5.68 7.29
CA PRO A 59 10.22 4.65 7.08
C PRO A 59 9.55 3.29 6.95
N TRP A 60 10.08 2.42 6.09
CA TRP A 60 9.59 1.04 5.98
C TRP A 60 10.70 0.05 5.63
N GLN A 61 10.47 -1.21 5.97
CA GLN A 61 11.39 -2.31 5.66
C GLN A 61 10.59 -3.55 5.32
N LEU A 62 11.05 -4.29 4.30
CA LEU A 62 10.58 -5.63 3.95
C LEU A 62 11.75 -6.61 4.10
N THR A 63 11.58 -7.63 4.94
CA THR A 63 12.63 -8.62 5.24
C THR A 63 12.27 -9.99 4.68
N ALA A 64 13.22 -10.60 3.96
CA ALA A 64 13.02 -11.85 3.22
C ALA A 64 11.80 -11.74 2.29
N LEU A 65 11.80 -10.70 1.46
CA LEU A 65 10.82 -10.47 0.41
C LEU A 65 11.04 -11.47 -0.73
N ASP A 66 10.06 -12.32 -0.93
CA ASP A 66 9.91 -13.21 -2.07
C ASP A 66 8.76 -12.73 -2.97
N GLY A 67 8.76 -13.18 -4.20
CA GLY A 67 7.68 -12.85 -5.12
C GLY A 67 7.76 -13.56 -6.45
N TYR A 68 6.62 -13.59 -7.14
CA TYR A 68 6.49 -14.09 -8.49
C TYR A 68 5.66 -13.12 -9.31
N GLY A 69 6.09 -12.84 -10.54
CA GLY A 69 5.37 -12.02 -11.50
C GLY A 69 5.24 -12.69 -12.85
N ALA A 70 4.12 -12.44 -13.53
CA ALA A 70 3.84 -12.95 -14.87
C ALA A 70 3.39 -11.83 -15.80
N ASN A 71 4.02 -11.74 -16.97
CA ASN A 71 3.69 -10.80 -18.05
C ASN A 71 3.63 -9.33 -17.57
N LEU A 72 4.59 -8.95 -16.74
CA LEU A 72 4.67 -7.61 -16.18
C LEU A 72 5.18 -6.61 -17.22
N THR A 73 4.45 -5.51 -17.40
CA THR A 73 4.99 -4.32 -18.08
C THR A 73 5.33 -3.27 -17.03
N LEU A 74 6.62 -3.04 -16.80
CA LEU A 74 7.10 -2.16 -15.73
C LEU A 74 7.46 -0.74 -16.22
N VAL A 75 7.66 -0.58 -17.53
CA VAL A 75 7.88 0.71 -18.17
C VAL A 75 7.03 0.80 -19.44
N THR A 76 6.36 1.93 -19.61
CA THR A 76 5.61 2.32 -20.83
C THR A 76 5.85 3.80 -21.07
N ASP A 77 6.14 4.18 -22.32
CA ASP A 77 6.42 5.57 -22.72
C ASP A 77 7.41 6.28 -21.79
N HIS A 78 8.52 5.58 -21.50
CA HIS A 78 9.58 6.02 -20.59
C HIS A 78 9.17 6.21 -19.11
N LYS A 79 7.99 5.75 -18.70
CA LYS A 79 7.48 5.93 -17.33
C LYS A 79 7.44 4.62 -16.57
N TRP A 80 8.03 4.61 -15.38
CA TRP A 80 7.90 3.50 -14.43
C TRP A 80 6.46 3.31 -13.96
N GLY A 81 6.08 2.06 -13.73
CA GLY A 81 4.77 1.69 -13.20
C GLY A 81 4.57 0.18 -13.18
N VAL A 82 3.35 -0.24 -12.87
CA VAL A 82 2.89 -1.61 -13.12
C VAL A 82 1.74 -1.51 -14.11
N TRP A 83 2.07 -1.48 -15.40
CA TRP A 83 1.13 -1.16 -16.48
C TRP A 83 0.28 -2.37 -16.88
N SER A 84 0.83 -3.57 -16.79
CA SER A 84 0.09 -4.82 -17.04
C SER A 84 0.69 -6.00 -16.28
N GLY A 85 -0.04 -7.11 -16.21
CA GLY A 85 0.45 -8.40 -15.71
C GLY A 85 -0.09 -8.73 -14.32
N SER A 86 0.52 -9.69 -13.65
CA SER A 86 0.18 -10.06 -12.28
C SER A 86 1.42 -10.28 -11.44
N ALA A 87 1.30 -10.05 -10.13
CA ALA A 87 2.36 -10.33 -9.18
C ALA A 87 1.80 -10.78 -7.84
N ASN A 88 2.51 -11.71 -7.20
CA ASN A 88 2.32 -12.08 -5.80
C ASN A 88 3.62 -11.79 -5.07
N LEU A 89 3.55 -11.10 -3.95
CA LEU A 89 4.68 -10.75 -3.09
C LEU A 89 4.38 -11.23 -1.67
N ASN A 90 5.38 -11.74 -0.98
CA ASN A 90 5.29 -12.07 0.42
C ASN A 90 6.62 -11.79 1.12
N ALA A 91 6.59 -11.39 2.37
CA ALA A 91 7.80 -11.24 3.17
C ALA A 91 7.69 -12.02 4.48
N ALA A 92 8.81 -12.32 5.13
CA ALA A 92 8.78 -12.93 6.46
C ALA A 92 8.30 -11.90 7.51
N ALA A 93 8.79 -10.67 7.41
CA ALA A 93 8.48 -9.57 8.29
C ALA A 93 8.56 -8.24 7.54
N ALA A 94 7.85 -7.25 8.06
CA ALA A 94 7.94 -5.88 7.61
C ALA A 94 7.72 -4.91 8.76
N THR A 95 8.22 -3.69 8.60
CA THR A 95 7.87 -2.56 9.43
C THR A 95 7.38 -1.46 8.52
N PHE A 96 6.21 -0.90 8.80
CA PHE A 96 5.67 0.26 8.08
C PHE A 96 5.42 1.37 9.09
N ASN A 97 6.20 2.45 9.01
CA ASN A 97 6.22 3.56 9.96
C ASN A 97 6.03 3.12 11.42
N ARG A 98 7.02 2.41 11.97
CA ARG A 98 7.04 1.90 13.36
C ARG A 98 5.99 0.84 13.71
N VAL A 99 5.15 0.41 12.76
CA VAL A 99 4.23 -0.72 12.95
C VAL A 99 4.87 -1.97 12.38
N ASP A 100 5.25 -2.89 13.27
CA ASP A 100 5.76 -4.20 12.89
C ASP A 100 4.62 -5.13 12.47
N VAL A 101 4.82 -5.81 11.35
CA VAL A 101 3.91 -6.82 10.82
C VAL A 101 4.68 -8.06 10.39
N ARG A 102 4.03 -9.21 10.45
CA ARG A 102 4.57 -10.52 10.11
C ARG A 102 3.80 -11.12 8.96
N ARG A 103 4.52 -11.84 8.10
CA ARG A 103 3.97 -12.51 6.92
C ARG A 103 3.10 -11.59 6.05
N PRO A 104 3.54 -10.36 5.72
CA PRO A 104 2.77 -9.55 4.79
C PRO A 104 2.68 -10.26 3.44
N SER A 105 1.49 -10.28 2.85
CA SER A 105 1.22 -10.79 1.50
C SER A 105 0.56 -9.69 0.66
N LEU A 106 0.85 -9.69 -0.64
CA LEU A 106 0.19 -8.85 -1.63
C LEU A 106 -0.03 -9.65 -2.91
N ALA A 107 -1.24 -9.60 -3.45
CA ALA A 107 -1.57 -10.09 -4.79
C ALA A 107 -2.14 -8.94 -5.63
N LEU A 108 -1.54 -8.69 -6.80
CA LEU A 108 -2.02 -7.68 -7.74
C LEU A 108 -2.19 -8.21 -9.16
N THR A 109 -3.06 -7.53 -9.89
CA THR A 109 -3.21 -7.62 -11.34
C THR A 109 -3.29 -6.23 -11.94
N ALA A 110 -2.73 -6.04 -13.12
CA ALA A 110 -2.74 -4.77 -13.83
C ALA A 110 -3.16 -4.96 -15.29
N ASN A 111 -3.90 -3.99 -15.80
CA ASN A 111 -4.24 -3.84 -17.20
C ASN A 111 -4.27 -2.34 -17.55
N SER A 112 -4.56 -1.98 -18.81
CA SER A 112 -4.56 -0.59 -19.27
C SER A 112 -5.46 0.38 -18.50
N SER A 113 -6.42 -0.12 -17.72
CA SER A 113 -7.41 0.67 -17.01
C SER A 113 -7.11 0.76 -15.52
N THR A 114 -6.69 -0.35 -14.90
CA THR A 114 -6.55 -0.45 -13.44
C THR A 114 -5.41 -1.36 -13.01
N VAL A 115 -4.80 -1.01 -11.88
CA VAL A 115 -4.07 -1.93 -11.01
C VAL A 115 -5.02 -2.31 -9.88
N ASN A 116 -5.30 -3.60 -9.72
CA ASN A 116 -6.16 -4.12 -8.67
C ASN A 116 -5.33 -4.98 -7.73
N ILE A 117 -5.36 -4.64 -6.44
CA ILE A 117 -4.80 -5.39 -5.33
C ILE A 117 -5.95 -6.20 -4.73
N SER A 118 -6.02 -7.47 -5.08
CA SER A 118 -7.10 -8.38 -4.66
C SER A 118 -6.87 -8.93 -3.25
N GLU A 119 -5.62 -8.93 -2.80
CA GLU A 119 -5.24 -9.34 -1.46
C GLU A 119 -4.07 -8.46 -0.98
N LEU A 120 -4.21 -7.90 0.20
CA LEU A 120 -3.13 -7.36 1.01
C LEU A 120 -3.40 -7.84 2.43
N SER A 121 -2.50 -8.59 3.05
CA SER A 121 -2.71 -9.05 4.42
C SER A 121 -1.43 -9.00 5.22
N ALA A 122 -1.53 -8.85 6.54
CA ALA A 122 -0.40 -9.03 7.44
C ALA A 122 -0.87 -9.30 8.87
N PHE A 123 -0.07 -10.04 9.64
CA PHE A 123 -0.29 -10.22 11.06
C PHE A 123 0.41 -9.11 11.84
N THR A 124 -0.32 -8.46 12.73
CA THR A 124 0.25 -7.58 13.75
C THR A 124 0.69 -8.42 14.96
N GLU A 125 1.07 -7.77 16.06
CA GLU A 125 1.31 -8.46 17.33
C GLU A 125 0.01 -9.08 17.88
N LYS A 126 -1.13 -8.38 17.76
CA LYS A 126 -2.40 -8.76 18.41
C LYS A 126 -3.41 -9.43 17.49
N GLY A 127 -3.42 -9.06 16.22
CA GLY A 127 -4.46 -9.45 15.27
C GLY A 127 -4.00 -9.42 13.82
N ILE A 128 -4.95 -9.38 12.89
CA ILE A 128 -4.70 -9.40 11.44
C ILE A 128 -5.25 -8.15 10.78
N LEU A 129 -4.53 -7.64 9.79
CA LEU A 129 -4.98 -6.62 8.84
C LEU A 129 -5.16 -7.28 7.47
N GLU A 130 -6.26 -6.96 6.80
CA GLU A 130 -6.61 -7.45 5.47
C GLU A 130 -7.15 -6.28 4.67
N ALA A 131 -6.74 -6.11 3.42
CA ALA A 131 -7.17 -5.02 2.58
C ALA A 131 -7.26 -5.40 1.10
N THR A 132 -8.02 -4.61 0.37
CA THR A 132 -8.05 -4.58 -1.09
C THR A 132 -7.88 -3.14 -1.53
N ALA A 133 -7.37 -2.95 -2.74
CA ALA A 133 -7.23 -1.62 -3.32
C ALA A 133 -7.33 -1.67 -4.84
N SER A 134 -7.69 -0.52 -5.43
CA SER A 134 -7.61 -0.32 -6.87
C SER A 134 -7.02 1.05 -7.16
N VAL A 135 -6.23 1.13 -8.22
CA VAL A 135 -5.62 2.37 -8.71
C VAL A 135 -5.91 2.44 -10.20
N SER A 136 -6.58 3.50 -10.65
CA SER A 136 -6.78 3.71 -12.08
C SER A 136 -5.46 4.04 -12.78
N GLN A 137 -5.34 3.66 -14.04
CA GLN A 137 -4.19 3.99 -14.89
C GLN A 137 -4.41 5.27 -15.70
N THR A 138 -5.36 6.11 -15.30
CA THR A 138 -5.49 7.47 -15.82
C THR A 138 -4.39 8.36 -15.24
N PRO A 139 -4.09 9.53 -15.82
CA PRO A 139 -3.14 10.48 -15.24
C PRO A 139 -3.48 10.89 -13.80
N GLN A 140 -4.76 10.86 -13.42
CA GLN A 140 -5.22 11.21 -12.06
C GLN A 140 -5.00 10.10 -11.03
N ARG A 141 -4.86 8.85 -11.47
CA ARG A 141 -4.72 7.65 -10.62
C ARG A 141 -5.66 7.66 -9.42
N GLN A 142 -6.95 7.64 -9.73
CA GLN A 142 -8.02 7.46 -8.75
C GLN A 142 -7.77 6.17 -7.99
N THR A 143 -7.67 6.28 -6.67
CA THR A 143 -7.31 5.19 -5.77
C THR A 143 -8.45 4.93 -4.81
N HIS A 144 -8.75 3.66 -4.59
CA HIS A 144 -9.68 3.21 -3.55
C HIS A 144 -8.99 2.15 -2.71
N ILE A 145 -9.23 2.18 -1.40
CA ILE A 145 -8.76 1.18 -0.46
C ILE A 145 -9.92 0.77 0.46
N SER A 146 -10.01 -0.52 0.73
CA SER A 146 -10.85 -1.10 1.77
C SER A 146 -9.97 -1.94 2.67
N LEU A 147 -9.98 -1.67 3.96
CA LEU A 147 -9.15 -2.36 4.95
C LEU A 147 -10.00 -2.80 6.13
N ASN A 148 -9.77 -4.02 6.59
CA ASN A 148 -10.35 -4.62 7.78
C ASN A 148 -9.23 -5.01 8.73
N GLY A 149 -9.40 -4.67 10.01
CA GLY A 149 -8.56 -5.17 11.10
C GLY A 149 -9.40 -5.98 12.06
N ARG A 150 -8.87 -7.13 12.49
CA ARG A 150 -9.52 -8.01 13.47
C ARG A 150 -8.58 -8.28 14.63
N GLY A 151 -9.00 -7.90 15.84
CA GLY A 151 -8.19 -8.03 17.06
C GLY A 151 -6.92 -7.17 17.05
N VAL A 152 -6.93 -6.02 16.40
CA VAL A 152 -5.79 -5.10 16.28
C VAL A 152 -5.98 -3.92 17.24
N PRO A 153 -4.90 -3.21 17.63
CA PRO A 153 -5.04 -1.92 18.32
C PRO A 153 -5.88 -0.98 17.45
N VAL A 154 -6.98 -0.44 18.00
CA VAL A 154 -7.92 0.38 17.19
C VAL A 154 -7.29 1.67 16.66
N ASN A 155 -6.15 2.09 17.22
CA ASN A 155 -5.35 3.24 16.82
C ASN A 155 -4.20 2.92 15.86
N ILE A 156 -4.07 1.68 15.37
CA ILE A 156 -2.94 1.24 14.53
C ILE A 156 -2.70 2.12 13.29
N LEU A 157 -3.78 2.59 12.65
CA LEU A 157 -3.71 3.41 11.44
C LEU A 157 -3.20 4.83 11.68
N GLN A 158 -3.05 5.27 12.94
CA GLN A 158 -2.51 6.60 13.25
C GLN A 158 -1.07 6.76 12.79
N GLN A 159 -0.27 5.69 12.88
CA GLN A 159 1.09 5.66 12.35
C GLN A 159 1.08 5.73 10.81
N TRP A 160 -0.04 5.44 10.15
CA TRP A 160 -0.17 5.49 8.69
C TRP A 160 -0.94 6.72 8.19
N GLY A 161 -1.00 7.76 9.02
CA GLY A 161 -1.58 9.06 8.65
C GLY A 161 -3.09 9.17 8.86
N TRP A 162 -3.76 8.12 9.36
CA TRP A 162 -5.14 8.26 9.78
C TRP A 162 -5.21 9.15 11.05
N PRO A 163 -6.17 10.07 11.17
CA PRO A 163 -6.29 10.94 12.33
C PRO A 163 -6.46 10.18 13.65
N LYS A 164 -6.15 10.85 14.76
CA LYS A 164 -6.33 10.26 16.10
C LYS A 164 -7.80 9.88 16.33
N LEU A 165 -8.02 8.66 16.80
CA LEU A 165 -9.32 8.16 17.22
C LEU A 165 -9.51 8.42 18.71
N PRO A 166 -10.71 8.84 19.15
CA PRO A 166 -11.06 8.95 20.57
C PRO A 166 -11.41 7.57 21.16
N LEU A 167 -10.79 6.50 20.69
CA LEU A 167 -11.01 5.12 21.13
C LEU A 167 -9.65 4.43 21.33
N THR A 168 -9.55 3.58 22.35
CA THR A 168 -8.32 2.86 22.71
C THR A 168 -8.59 1.37 22.94
N GLY A 169 -7.50 0.60 23.02
CA GLY A 169 -7.53 -0.85 23.24
C GLY A 169 -7.52 -1.64 21.94
N ASP A 170 -7.59 -2.95 22.08
CA ASP A 170 -7.67 -3.87 20.94
C ASP A 170 -9.12 -4.04 20.49
N GLY A 171 -9.32 -4.30 19.21
CA GLY A 171 -10.64 -4.36 18.63
C GLY A 171 -10.64 -4.65 17.13
N ASN A 172 -11.78 -4.35 16.51
CA ASN A 172 -11.97 -4.48 15.08
C ASN A 172 -12.06 -3.09 14.46
N ILE A 173 -11.51 -2.95 13.25
CA ILE A 173 -11.58 -1.71 12.47
C ILE A 173 -12.01 -2.02 11.04
N GLN A 174 -12.74 -1.10 10.42
CA GLN A 174 -13.08 -1.12 9.01
C GLN A 174 -12.84 0.27 8.42
N LEU A 175 -11.93 0.37 7.46
CA LEU A 175 -11.61 1.57 6.72
C LEU A 175 -12.07 1.42 5.28
N THR A 176 -12.77 2.43 4.77
CA THR A 176 -12.82 2.69 3.33
C THR A 176 -12.27 4.08 3.06
N ALA A 177 -11.42 4.23 2.05
CA ALA A 177 -10.91 5.53 1.65
C ALA A 177 -10.67 5.60 0.15
N SER A 178 -10.69 6.81 -0.38
CA SER A 178 -10.37 7.13 -1.76
C SER A 178 -9.57 8.42 -1.85
N GLY A 179 -8.89 8.60 -2.96
CA GLY A 179 -8.13 9.82 -3.26
C GLY A 179 -7.49 9.76 -4.64
N ASP A 180 -6.87 10.87 -5.06
CA ASP A 180 -6.26 11.01 -6.37
C ASP A 180 -4.75 11.19 -6.25
N ILE A 181 -4.00 10.33 -6.94
CA ILE A 181 -2.53 10.35 -6.92
C ILE A 181 -2.02 10.99 -8.21
N GLN A 182 -1.79 12.30 -8.15
CA GLN A 182 -1.26 13.08 -9.27
C GLN A 182 0.13 13.64 -8.96
N ALA A 183 1.00 13.63 -9.98
CA ALA A 183 2.32 14.24 -9.86
C ALA A 183 2.19 15.74 -9.57
N ASN A 184 2.94 16.23 -8.57
CA ASN A 184 2.99 17.64 -8.16
C ASN A 184 1.66 18.23 -7.66
N VAL A 185 0.67 17.39 -7.33
CA VAL A 185 -0.60 17.82 -6.74
C VAL A 185 -0.68 17.30 -5.30
N PRO A 186 -1.03 18.14 -4.32
CA PRO A 186 -1.18 17.67 -2.95
C PRO A 186 -2.24 16.56 -2.84
N LEU A 187 -1.90 15.45 -2.19
CA LEU A 187 -2.82 14.33 -1.99
C LEU A 187 -3.96 14.70 -1.03
N LYS A 188 -3.63 15.33 0.11
CA LYS A 188 -4.55 15.54 1.25
C LYS A 188 -5.94 16.09 0.86
N PRO A 189 -6.07 17.13 0.01
CA PRO A 189 -7.38 17.67 -0.36
C PRO A 189 -8.26 16.72 -1.19
N THR A 190 -7.67 15.66 -1.76
CA THR A 190 -8.41 14.68 -2.57
C THR A 190 -8.91 13.50 -1.73
N VAL A 191 -8.38 13.33 -0.52
CA VAL A 191 -8.63 12.14 0.30
C VAL A 191 -9.97 12.25 1.01
N SER A 192 -10.81 11.23 0.84
CA SER A 192 -12.04 11.04 1.63
C SER A 192 -12.12 9.60 2.12
N GLY A 193 -12.84 9.36 3.21
CA GLY A 193 -12.97 8.01 3.75
C GLY A 193 -13.76 7.94 5.04
N GLN A 194 -13.94 6.73 5.54
CA GLN A 194 -14.59 6.43 6.80
C GLN A 194 -13.85 5.30 7.50
N LEU A 195 -13.52 5.51 8.78
CA LEU A 195 -13.02 4.49 9.68
C LEU A 195 -14.08 4.22 10.75
N HIS A 196 -14.54 2.99 10.81
CA HIS A 196 -15.34 2.46 11.91
C HIS A 196 -14.45 1.60 12.81
N ALA A 197 -14.60 1.73 14.12
CA ALA A 197 -13.84 0.95 15.09
C ALA A 197 -14.74 0.51 16.25
N VAL A 198 -14.54 -0.72 16.71
CA VAL A 198 -15.18 -1.29 17.90
C VAL A 198 -14.11 -1.95 18.76
N ASN A 199 -13.96 -1.52 20.01
CA ASN A 199 -12.98 -2.12 20.93
C ASN A 199 -13.56 -3.32 21.70
N ALA A 200 -12.71 -4.02 22.46
CA ALA A 200 -13.10 -5.16 23.28
C ALA A 200 -14.17 -4.83 24.35
N ALA A 201 -14.26 -3.57 24.79
CA ALA A 201 -15.29 -3.08 25.72
C ALA A 201 -16.62 -2.76 25.01
N LYS A 202 -16.77 -3.13 23.73
CA LYS A 202 -17.95 -2.86 22.89
C LYS A 202 -18.27 -1.36 22.75
N GLN A 203 -17.27 -0.51 22.97
CA GLN A 203 -17.35 0.89 22.62
C GLN A 203 -17.03 1.03 21.14
N GLN A 204 -17.78 1.90 20.46
CA GLN A 204 -17.65 2.09 19.03
C GLN A 204 -17.51 3.56 18.67
N VAL A 205 -16.78 3.84 17.60
CA VAL A 205 -16.64 5.17 17.01
C VAL A 205 -16.58 5.07 15.50
N THR A 206 -17.15 6.07 14.84
CA THR A 206 -16.97 6.27 13.39
C THR A 206 -16.34 7.63 13.16
N GLN A 207 -15.25 7.67 12.41
CA GLN A 207 -14.56 8.88 11.99
C GLN A 207 -14.65 8.98 10.47
N THR A 208 -15.04 10.14 9.97
CA THR A 208 -15.18 10.43 8.55
C THR A 208 -14.17 11.50 8.14
N MET A 209 -13.63 11.34 6.93
CA MET A 209 -12.75 12.32 6.29
C MET A 209 -13.39 12.76 4.97
N ASN A 210 -13.46 14.06 4.73
CA ASN A 210 -13.89 14.66 3.47
C ASN A 210 -12.83 15.67 3.05
N ALA A 211 -12.23 15.46 1.87
CA ALA A 211 -11.19 16.32 1.33
C ALA A 211 -10.05 16.63 2.34
N GLY A 212 -9.63 15.62 3.09
CA GLY A 212 -8.60 15.73 4.12
C GLY A 212 -9.03 16.42 5.42
N ILE A 213 -10.30 16.81 5.56
CA ILE A 213 -10.89 17.38 6.77
C ILE A 213 -11.64 16.29 7.52
N VAL A 214 -11.42 16.21 8.83
CA VAL A 214 -11.83 15.08 9.66
C VAL A 214 -12.96 15.49 10.60
N SER A 215 -13.99 14.68 10.65
CA SER A 215 -15.07 14.75 11.63
C SER A 215 -15.16 13.40 12.35
N SER A 216 -15.29 13.45 13.68
CA SER A 216 -15.39 12.24 14.50
C SER A 216 -16.76 12.21 15.16
N GLY A 217 -17.45 11.07 15.10
CA GLY A 217 -18.61 10.82 15.94
C GLY A 217 -18.23 10.67 17.41
N GLU A 218 -19.21 10.79 18.30
CA GLU A 218 -19.03 10.47 19.71
C GLU A 218 -18.81 8.97 19.91
N VAL A 219 -18.04 8.61 20.94
CA VAL A 219 -17.88 7.22 21.34
C VAL A 219 -19.19 6.77 21.98
N THR A 220 -19.78 5.70 21.45
CA THR A 220 -21.01 5.11 21.99
C THR A 220 -20.72 3.73 22.57
N SER A 221 -21.45 3.35 23.62
CA SER A 221 -21.42 1.99 24.19
C SER A 221 -22.75 1.30 23.89
N THR A 222 -22.70 -0.01 23.68
CA THR A 222 -23.90 -0.85 23.51
C THR A 222 -24.33 -1.54 24.79
N GLU A 223 -23.71 -1.25 25.95
CA GLU A 223 -24.19 -1.78 27.23
C GLU A 223 -25.50 -1.10 27.66
N PRO A 224 -26.54 -1.85 28.03
CA PRO A 224 -27.72 -1.27 28.66
C PRO A 224 -27.30 -0.65 30.00
N VAL A 225 -27.74 0.59 30.25
CA VAL A 225 -27.67 1.21 31.58
C VAL A 225 -28.39 0.27 32.54
N ARG A 226 -27.65 -0.29 33.51
CA ARG A 226 -28.20 -1.17 34.53
C ARG A 226 -28.73 -0.37 35.71
#